data_AF-A0A3R6JW10-F1
#
_entry.id   AF-A0A3R6JW10-F1
#
_cell.length_a   1.000
_cell.length_b   1.000
_cell.length_c   1.000
_cell.angle_alpha   90.00
_cell.angle_beta   90.00
_cell.angle_gamma   90.00
#
_symmetry.space_group_name_H-M   'P 1'
#
loop_
_entity.id
_entity.type
_entity.pdbx_description
1 polymer ?
#
loop_
_entity_poly.entity_id
_entity_poly.type
_entity_poly.pdbx_seq_one_letter_code
_entity_poly.pdbx_strand_id
1 'polypeptide(L)' 'MKTEVTELLGIEYPIIQGGMAWVAEYHLAAGVSNAGGLGLIG' A
#
# COMPACT_ATOMS: atom_id res chain seq x y z
N MET A 1 6.97 10.55 -7.30
CA MET A 1 8.44 10.34 -7.15
C MET A 1 8.72 8.96 -7.70
N LYS A 2 9.76 8.76 -8.52
CA LYS A 2 10.09 7.42 -9.03
C LYS A 2 11.26 6.83 -8.23
N THR A 3 11.04 5.65 -7.68
CA THR A 3 12.01 4.83 -6.95
C THR A 3 11.94 3.38 -7.46
N GLU A 4 12.96 2.58 -7.16
CA GLU A 4 12.96 1.15 -7.49
C GLU A 4 11.71 0.42 -6.94
N VAL A 5 11.24 0.81 -5.75
CA VAL A 5 10.03 0.25 -5.13
C VAL A 5 8.77 0.60 -5.94
N THR A 6 8.60 1.87 -6.34
CA THR A 6 7.43 2.28 -7.14
C THR A 6 7.39 1.58 -8.50
N GLU A 7 8.56 1.34 -9.12
CA GLU A 7 8.66 0.68 -10.42
C GLU A 7 8.43 -0.83 -10.32
N LEU A 8 8.98 -1.47 -9.28
CA LEU A 8 8.81 -2.91 -9.03
C LEU A 8 7.35 -3.27 -8.71
N LEU A 9 6.67 -2.43 -7.93
CA LEU A 9 5.35 -2.74 -7.37
C LEU A 9 4.20 -2.04 -8.12
N GLY A 10 4.50 -1.11 -9.03
CA GLY A 10 3.50 -0.41 -9.83
C GLY A 10 2.63 0.58 -9.03
N ILE A 11 3.19 1.21 -7.99
CA ILE A 11 2.51 2.16 -7.10
C ILE A 11 2.99 3.60 -7.34
N GLU A 12 2.15 4.59 -7.08
CA GLU A 12 2.45 6.01 -7.31
C GLU A 12 3.40 6.58 -6.25
N TYR A 13 3.20 6.16 -5.01
CA TYR A 13 3.97 6.62 -3.85
C TYR A 13 4.80 5.47 -3.27
N PRO A 14 6.07 5.70 -2.88
CA PRO A 14 6.90 4.70 -2.20
C PRO A 14 6.47 4.52 -0.73
N ILE A 15 5.16 4.37 -0.49
CA ILE A 15 4.53 4.24 0.81
C ILE A 15 3.82 2.88 0.85
N ILE A 16 4.15 2.10 1.87
CA ILE A 16 3.60 0.77 2.10
C ILE A 16 2.89 0.81 3.45
N GLN A 17 1.62 0.42 3.48
CA GLN A 17 0.94 0.16 4.73
C GLN A 17 1.40 -1.19 5.27
N GLY A 18 2.05 -1.19 6.43
CA GLY A 18 2.54 -2.42 7.07
C GLY A 18 1.39 -3.34 7.49
N GLY A 19 1.60 -4.66 7.42
CA GLY A 19 0.63 -5.65 7.91
C GLY A 19 0.38 -5.45 9.42
N MET A 20 -0.89 -5.46 9.81
CA MET A 20 -1.36 -5.19 11.17
C MET A 20 -2.54 -6.11 11.50
N ALA A 21 -2.26 -7.12 12.32
CA ALA A 21 -3.29 -8.05 12.80
C ALA A 21 -4.48 -7.28 13.37
N TRP A 22 -5.68 -7.62 12.89
CA TRP A 22 -6.97 -7.02 13.30
C TRP A 22 -7.22 -5.58 12.87
N VAL A 23 -6.28 -4.93 12.18
CA VAL A 23 -6.41 -3.51 11.74
C VAL A 23 -6.37 -3.39 10.22
N ALA A 24 -5.47 -4.14 9.58
CA ALA A 24 -5.28 -4.15 8.13
C ALA A 24 -6.38 -4.98 7.42
N GLU A 25 -7.63 -4.57 7.60
CA GLU A 25 -8.77 -5.13 6.87
C GLU A 25 -8.91 -4.51 5.47
N TYR A 26 -9.86 -5.04 4.70
CA TYR A 26 -10.11 -4.67 3.31
C TYR A 26 -10.28 -3.16 3.08
N HIS A 27 -10.93 -2.45 4.01
CA HIS A 27 -11.22 -1.02 3.86
C HIS A 27 -9.95 -0.16 4.02
N LEU A 28 -9.05 -0.54 4.91
CA LEU A 28 -7.77 0.15 5.08
C LEU A 28 -6.84 -0.12 3.89
N ALA A 29 -6.68 -1.39 3.50
CA ALA A 29 -5.84 -1.77 2.36
C ALA A 29 -6.35 -1.15 1.06
N ALA A 30 -7.67 -1.12 0.83
CA ALA A 30 -8.28 -0.46 -0.32
C ALA A 30 -8.08 1.06 -0.30
N GLY A 31 -8.21 1.70 0.88
CA GLY A 31 -7.98 3.14 1.03
C GLY A 31 -6.55 3.53 0.65
N VAL A 32 -5.56 2.78 1.12
CA VAL A 32 -4.14 3.00 0.79
C VAL A 32 -3.87 2.78 -0.70
N SER A 33 -4.42 1.70 -1.27
CA SER A 33 -4.22 1.37 -2.69
C SER A 33 -4.87 2.40 -3.62
N ASN A 34 -6.08 2.88 -3.30
CA ASN A 34 -6.77 3.93 -4.04
C ASN A 34 -6.05 5.28 -3.95
N ALA A 35 -5.34 5.53 -2.85
CA ALA A 35 -4.50 6.71 -2.67
C ALA A 35 -3.13 6.58 -3.37
N GLY A 36 -2.83 5.47 -4.05
CA GLY A 36 -1.60 5.28 -4.82
C GLY A 36 -0.43 4.64 -4.06
N GLY A 37 -0.65 4.17 -2.84
CA GLY A 37 0.34 3.37 -2.08
C GLY A 37 0.11 1.86 -2.22
N LEU A 38 0.89 1.05 -1.51
CA LEU A 38 0.64 -0.40 -1.40
C LEU A 38 -0.16 -0.72 -0.13
N GLY A 39 -1.42 -1.11 -0.30
CA GLY A 39 -2.24 -1.65 0.79
C GLY A 39 -2.04 -3.16 0.96
N LEU A 40 -1.95 -3.61 2.21
CA LEU A 40 -1.78 -5.03 2.58
C LEU A 40 -2.92 -5.46 3.50
N ILE A 41 -3.48 -6.64 3.27
CA ILE A 41 -4.42 -7.27 4.20
C ILE A 41 -3.62 -8.19 5.14
N GLY A 42 -3.92 -8.14 6.43
CA GLY A 42 -3.36 -9.10 7.41
C GLY A 42 -3.11 -8.51 8.78
#